data_AF-A0A2S6SZR8-F1
#
_entry.id   AF-A0A2S6SZR8-F1
#
_cell.length_a   1.000
_cell.length_b   1.000
_cell.length_c   1.000
_cell.angle_alpha   90.00
_cell.angle_beta   90.00
_cell.angle_gamma   90.00
#
_symmetry.space_group_name_H-M   'P 1'
#
loop_
_entity.id
_entity.type
_entity.pdbx_description
1 polymer ?
#
loop_
_entity_poly.entity_id
_entity_poly.type
_entity_poly.pdbx_seq_one_letter_code
_entity_poly.pdbx_strand_id
1 'polypeptide(L)'
;MDTKLEDKYTLENGIRFLTGTQALVRIPLVQIRKDNKNNLKTACYISGYRGSPLGGYDQQILKNIDYLNANNIQFQPGINEELAATSLWGTQQSNLRGEGKYDGVFGIWYGKGPGVDRAGDALKHVNLAGTSKYGGVLALMGDDHICESSTTSHQSEFAMIDAMIPFFNPSGVQEILDYGLYGIHLSRQSGCWIGIKCVHDNVSSGATVDLNENRHLIKDVNSEFLTDEGLNIRLNDSPQAKEHRLHYHKIKVVKEFCKINKLNEIKYNFPNSKIGIVTTGKSYLDTKLAFEKIGIDKNLSKQIGIKFLKIAMPWPLENTIIEEFSQGLEKIIVVEEKRSLIETQIKEILFNTNKNIKIIGKLDEENNDLFLSSGSLDPGIIAIKLYKHISQIHSSEKIKNNINNLNNLLKNNNNVLNVERTPYFCSGCPHNTSTKIPENTRAITGISCAYLVQSMERNNEGFTQMGSEGASWVGESVFSNTDHIFQNMGDGTYIHSGILS
;
A
#
# COMPACT_ATOMS: atom_id res chain seq x y z
N MET A 1 -26.69 -25.20 -3.14
CA MET A 1 -25.27 -25.53 -3.36
C MET A 1 -24.58 -25.36 -2.02
N ASP A 2 -24.01 -26.43 -1.46
CA ASP A 2 -23.21 -26.34 -0.24
C ASP A 2 -21.97 -25.48 -0.49
N THR A 3 -21.90 -24.33 0.15
CA THR A 3 -20.71 -23.46 0.17
C THR A 3 -19.70 -24.01 1.18
N LYS A 4 -18.53 -24.45 0.71
CA LYS A 4 -17.43 -24.88 1.58
C LYS A 4 -16.48 -23.71 1.85
N LEU A 5 -15.82 -23.70 3.01
CA LEU A 5 -14.85 -22.66 3.37
C LEU A 5 -13.65 -22.60 2.39
N GLU A 6 -13.29 -23.74 1.80
CA GLU A 6 -12.21 -23.90 0.83
C GLU A 6 -12.54 -23.34 -0.56
N ASP A 7 -13.83 -23.14 -0.89
CA ASP A 7 -14.29 -22.61 -2.17
C ASP A 7 -13.57 -21.32 -2.56
N LYS A 8 -13.21 -20.52 -1.55
CA LYS A 8 -12.52 -19.25 -1.71
C LYS A 8 -11.11 -19.39 -2.30
N TYR A 9 -10.50 -20.57 -2.24
CA TYR A 9 -9.19 -20.88 -2.82
C TYR A 9 -9.29 -21.80 -4.05
N THR A 10 -10.27 -22.70 -4.08
CA THR A 10 -10.38 -23.74 -5.12
C THR A 10 -11.20 -23.30 -6.34
N LEU A 11 -12.25 -22.49 -6.16
CA LEU A 11 -13.09 -22.08 -7.30
C LEU A 11 -12.34 -21.15 -8.25
N GLU A 12 -12.66 -21.25 -9.54
CA GLU A 12 -12.13 -20.39 -10.62
C GLU A 12 -13.11 -19.27 -11.01
N ASN A 13 -14.38 -19.36 -10.58
CA ASN A 13 -15.42 -18.39 -10.88
C ASN A 13 -16.48 -18.34 -9.77
N GLY A 14 -17.36 -17.34 -9.88
CA GLY A 14 -18.48 -17.14 -8.96
C GLY A 14 -18.20 -16.09 -7.89
N ILE A 15 -19.23 -15.77 -7.13
CA ILE A 15 -19.20 -14.72 -6.11
C ILE A 15 -18.97 -15.35 -4.74
N ARG A 16 -17.97 -14.86 -3.99
CA ARG A 16 -17.65 -15.34 -2.63
C ARG A 16 -17.25 -14.18 -1.72
N PHE A 17 -17.52 -14.35 -0.42
CA PHE A 17 -17.00 -13.44 0.61
C PHE A 17 -15.53 -13.76 0.90
N LEU A 18 -14.69 -12.73 0.92
CA LEU A 18 -13.27 -12.81 1.20
C LEU A 18 -12.84 -11.64 2.10
N THR A 19 -11.91 -11.91 3.02
CA THR A 19 -11.12 -10.84 3.63
C THR A 19 -9.97 -10.44 2.74
N GLY A 20 -9.41 -9.24 2.92
CA GLY A 20 -8.21 -8.81 2.20
C GLY A 20 -7.02 -9.75 2.39
N THR A 21 -6.78 -10.24 3.62
CA THR A 21 -5.76 -11.27 3.88
C THR A 21 -5.99 -12.58 3.13
N GLN A 22 -7.24 -13.03 3.00
CA GLN A 22 -7.57 -14.24 2.23
C GLN A 22 -7.42 -14.00 0.72
N ALA A 23 -7.73 -12.80 0.25
CA ALA A 23 -7.44 -12.40 -1.13
C ALA A 23 -5.93 -12.48 -1.44
N LEU A 24 -5.07 -12.01 -0.53
CA LEU A 24 -3.61 -12.11 -0.67
C LEU A 24 -3.11 -13.57 -0.74
N VAL A 25 -3.73 -14.49 0.01
CA VAL A 25 -3.42 -15.93 -0.09
C VAL A 25 -3.91 -16.53 -1.41
N ARG A 26 -5.00 -16.00 -1.98
CA ARG A 26 -5.58 -16.48 -3.23
C ARG A 26 -4.77 -16.07 -4.47
N ILE A 27 -4.15 -14.89 -4.48
CA ILE A 27 -3.36 -14.38 -5.63
C ILE A 27 -2.38 -15.43 -6.19
N PRO A 28 -1.47 -16.03 -5.39
CA PRO A 28 -0.49 -16.98 -5.93
C PRO A 28 -1.14 -18.26 -6.47
N LEU A 29 -2.25 -18.72 -5.90
CA LEU A 29 -3.01 -19.88 -6.40
C LEU A 29 -3.62 -19.61 -7.78
N VAL A 30 -4.18 -18.41 -7.98
CA VAL A 30 -4.72 -18.01 -9.28
C VAL A 30 -3.58 -17.88 -10.30
N GLN A 31 -2.44 -17.30 -9.90
CA GLN A 31 -1.30 -17.17 -10.80
C GLN A 31 -0.74 -18.53 -11.25
N ILE A 32 -0.57 -19.49 -10.34
CA ILE A 32 -0.13 -20.86 -10.69
C ILE A 32 -1.10 -21.51 -11.68
N ARG A 33 -2.42 -21.36 -11.47
CA ARG A 33 -3.42 -21.89 -12.41
C ARG A 33 -3.33 -21.25 -13.80
N LYS A 34 -3.10 -19.93 -13.85
CA LYS A 34 -2.89 -19.21 -15.12
C LYS A 34 -1.61 -19.66 -15.83
N ASP A 35 -0.52 -19.84 -15.09
CA ASP A 35 0.76 -20.30 -15.64
C ASP A 35 0.64 -21.73 -16.18
N ASN A 36 -0.02 -22.63 -15.45
CA ASN A 36 -0.28 -24.01 -15.90
C ASN A 36 -1.13 -24.03 -17.19
N LYS A 37 -2.16 -23.18 -17.29
CA LYS A 37 -2.97 -23.03 -18.53
C LYS A 37 -2.13 -22.55 -19.73
N ASN A 38 -1.02 -21.86 -19.47
CA ASN A 38 -0.07 -21.39 -20.47
C ASN A 38 1.15 -22.33 -20.64
N ASN A 39 1.08 -23.56 -20.12
CA ASN A 39 2.16 -24.56 -20.13
C ASN A 39 3.47 -24.09 -19.47
N LEU A 40 3.38 -23.19 -18.48
CA LEU A 40 4.52 -22.76 -17.67
C LEU A 40 4.50 -23.49 -16.33
N LYS A 41 5.62 -24.13 -15.99
CA LYS A 41 5.84 -24.77 -14.69
C LYS A 41 6.51 -23.77 -13.74
N THR A 42 5.70 -22.93 -13.10
CA THR A 42 6.16 -21.92 -12.15
C THR A 42 5.99 -22.37 -10.69
N ALA A 43 6.65 -21.64 -9.79
CA ALA A 43 6.48 -21.76 -8.34
C ALA A 43 6.33 -20.36 -7.72
N CYS A 44 5.86 -20.30 -6.48
CA CYS A 44 5.79 -19.05 -5.72
C CYS A 44 6.65 -19.13 -4.46
N TYR A 45 7.30 -18.03 -4.11
CA TYR A 45 7.98 -17.86 -2.83
C TYR A 45 7.40 -16.64 -2.10
N ILE A 46 6.96 -16.86 -0.86
CA ILE A 46 6.37 -15.82 -0.01
C ILE A 46 7.28 -15.63 1.20
N SER A 47 7.73 -14.39 1.43
CA SER A 47 8.57 -14.05 2.58
C SER A 47 8.37 -12.60 2.99
N GLY A 48 8.46 -12.34 4.28
CA GLY A 48 8.25 -11.02 4.87
C GLY A 48 8.28 -11.10 6.37
N TYR A 49 8.11 -9.95 7.02
CA TYR A 49 8.01 -9.87 8.48
C TYR A 49 6.64 -9.34 8.88
N ARG A 50 6.04 -9.99 9.87
CA ARG A 50 4.66 -9.74 10.28
C ARG A 50 4.51 -8.38 10.97
N GLY A 51 3.48 -7.65 10.60
CA GLY A 51 3.09 -6.40 11.26
C GLY A 51 1.75 -5.91 10.71
N SER A 52 0.93 -5.26 11.53
CA SER A 52 -0.35 -4.67 11.09
C SER A 52 -0.15 -3.67 9.94
N PRO A 53 -1.04 -3.63 8.93
CA PRO A 53 -2.28 -4.40 8.78
C PRO A 53 -2.09 -5.84 8.23
N LEU A 54 -0.86 -6.24 7.92
CA LEU A 54 -0.52 -7.55 7.33
C LEU A 54 -0.27 -8.66 8.37
N GLY A 55 -0.37 -8.38 9.67
CA GLY A 55 -0.07 -9.35 10.73
C GLY A 55 -0.93 -10.63 10.71
N GLY A 56 -2.12 -10.57 10.09
CA GLY A 56 -2.97 -11.74 9.87
C GLY A 56 -2.59 -12.59 8.65
N TYR A 57 -1.67 -12.13 7.79
CA TYR A 57 -1.34 -12.80 6.54
C TYR A 57 -0.64 -14.14 6.76
N ASP A 58 0.42 -14.16 7.57
CA ASP A 58 1.14 -15.38 7.99
C ASP A 58 0.18 -16.42 8.56
N GLN A 59 -0.76 -15.99 9.40
CA GLN A 59 -1.75 -16.90 10.00
C GLN A 59 -2.66 -17.52 8.94
N GLN A 60 -3.07 -16.77 7.92
CA GLN A 60 -3.86 -17.32 6.81
C GLN A 60 -3.03 -18.23 5.92
N ILE A 61 -1.75 -17.93 5.68
CA ILE A 61 -0.84 -18.81 4.93
C ILE A 61 -0.66 -20.13 5.68
N LEU A 62 -0.29 -20.09 6.96
CA LEU A 62 -0.04 -21.27 7.78
C LEU A 62 -1.27 -22.17 7.90
N LYS A 63 -2.47 -21.58 8.00
CA LYS A 63 -3.74 -22.33 7.98
C LYS A 63 -3.99 -23.11 6.69
N ASN A 64 -3.37 -22.72 5.58
CA ASN A 64 -3.57 -23.32 4.27
C ASN A 64 -2.26 -23.88 3.68
N ILE A 65 -1.23 -24.11 4.51
CA ILE A 65 0.14 -24.37 4.06
C ILE A 65 0.24 -25.64 3.20
N ASP A 66 -0.49 -26.70 3.55
CA ASP A 66 -0.48 -27.95 2.78
C ASP A 66 -1.03 -27.76 1.37
N TYR A 67 -2.12 -27.00 1.25
CA TYR A 67 -2.73 -26.68 -0.04
C TYR A 67 -1.83 -25.77 -0.88
N LEU A 68 -1.14 -24.81 -0.24
CA LEU A 68 -0.16 -23.94 -0.89
C LEU A 68 1.06 -24.75 -1.39
N ASN A 69 1.63 -25.62 -0.55
CA ASN A 69 2.74 -26.49 -0.91
C ASN A 69 2.40 -27.42 -2.07
N ALA A 70 1.18 -28.00 -2.09
CA ALA A 70 0.69 -28.82 -3.19
C ALA A 70 0.62 -28.07 -4.54
N ASN A 71 0.57 -26.74 -4.51
CA ASN A 71 0.56 -25.86 -5.67
C ASN A 71 1.93 -25.17 -5.91
N ASN A 72 3.04 -25.72 -5.38
CA ASN A 72 4.39 -25.17 -5.49
C ASN A 72 4.54 -23.75 -4.91
N ILE A 73 3.75 -23.41 -3.88
CA ILE A 73 3.83 -22.12 -3.17
C ILE A 73 4.55 -22.36 -1.84
N GLN A 74 5.80 -21.90 -1.75
CA GLN A 74 6.61 -21.99 -0.55
C GLN A 74 6.47 -20.73 0.29
N PHE A 75 6.15 -20.89 1.57
CA PHE A 75 6.24 -19.82 2.56
C PHE A 75 7.50 -19.99 3.41
N GLN A 76 8.26 -18.93 3.55
CA GLN A 76 9.40 -18.85 4.46
C GLN A 76 9.32 -17.50 5.19
N PRO A 77 8.93 -17.48 6.48
CA PRO A 77 8.89 -16.25 7.24
C PRO A 77 10.28 -15.62 7.29
N GLY A 78 10.35 -14.32 7.06
CA GLY A 78 11.58 -13.55 7.17
C GLY A 78 11.94 -13.32 8.63
N ILE A 79 13.24 -13.23 8.92
CA ILE A 79 13.73 -12.73 10.22
C ILE A 79 13.43 -11.24 10.33
N ASN A 80 13.65 -10.51 9.23
CA ASN A 80 13.28 -9.12 9.02
C ASN A 80 12.95 -8.89 7.54
N GLU A 81 12.45 -7.70 7.23
CA GLU A 81 11.99 -7.31 5.91
C GLU A 81 13.12 -7.27 4.86
N GLU A 82 14.33 -6.88 5.27
CA GLU A 82 15.53 -6.78 4.41
C GLU A 82 16.00 -8.15 3.93
N LEU A 83 16.12 -9.12 4.85
CA LEU A 83 16.50 -10.49 4.54
C LEU A 83 15.40 -11.21 3.74
N ALA A 84 14.13 -10.89 3.99
CA ALA A 84 13.02 -11.38 3.18
C ALA A 84 13.11 -10.88 1.73
N ALA A 85 13.38 -9.58 1.53
CA ALA A 85 13.58 -9.01 0.20
C ALA A 85 14.78 -9.65 -0.52
N THR A 86 15.88 -9.83 0.20
CA THR A 86 17.10 -10.49 -0.31
C THR A 86 16.85 -11.95 -0.68
N SER A 87 16.06 -12.69 0.11
CA SER A 87 15.69 -14.07 -0.20
C SER A 87 14.88 -14.15 -1.50
N LEU A 88 13.93 -13.23 -1.67
CA LEU A 88 13.15 -13.10 -2.91
C LEU A 88 14.03 -12.73 -4.11
N TRP A 89 15.06 -11.90 -3.92
CA TRP A 89 16.04 -11.63 -4.96
C TRP A 89 16.74 -12.90 -5.43
N GLY A 90 17.13 -13.78 -4.49
CA GLY A 90 17.70 -15.09 -4.79
C GLY A 90 16.78 -15.94 -5.67
N THR A 91 15.46 -15.93 -5.42
CA THR A 91 14.49 -16.66 -6.25
C THR A 91 14.47 -16.17 -7.70
N GLN A 92 14.67 -14.86 -7.93
CA GLN A 92 14.71 -14.27 -9.28
C GLN A 92 16.00 -14.65 -10.04
N GLN A 93 17.04 -15.07 -9.33
CA GLN A 93 18.31 -15.49 -9.92
C GLN A 93 18.38 -16.99 -10.25
N SER A 94 17.42 -17.78 -9.78
CA SER A 94 17.44 -19.26 -9.86
C SER A 94 17.69 -19.81 -11.27
N ASN A 95 17.14 -19.17 -12.31
CA ASN A 95 17.29 -19.61 -13.70
C ASN A 95 18.52 -19.03 -14.41
N LEU A 96 19.22 -18.05 -13.84
CA LEU A 96 20.29 -17.33 -14.53
C LEU A 96 21.51 -18.18 -14.87
N ARG A 97 21.69 -19.31 -14.17
CA ARG A 97 22.81 -20.25 -14.36
C ARG A 97 22.40 -21.55 -15.06
N GLY A 98 21.14 -21.66 -15.51
CA GLY A 98 20.60 -22.88 -16.11
C GLY A 98 20.30 -24.00 -15.11
N GLU A 99 20.32 -23.72 -13.81
CA GLU A 99 20.12 -24.69 -12.72
C GLU A 99 18.71 -24.62 -12.09
N GLY A 100 17.79 -23.91 -12.73
CA GLY A 100 16.46 -23.69 -12.18
C GLY A 100 15.58 -24.93 -12.19
N LYS A 101 14.88 -25.18 -11.08
CA LYS A 101 13.90 -26.27 -10.92
C LYS A 101 12.55 -26.01 -11.61
N TYR A 102 12.26 -24.73 -11.87
CA TYR A 102 11.00 -24.20 -12.40
C TYR A 102 11.31 -23.17 -13.49
N ASP A 103 10.38 -22.94 -14.42
CA ASP A 103 10.54 -21.93 -15.49
C ASP A 103 10.69 -20.51 -14.92
N GLY A 104 10.09 -20.28 -13.75
CA GLY A 104 10.25 -19.06 -12.97
C GLY A 104 9.67 -19.23 -11.56
N VAL A 105 10.22 -18.46 -10.62
CA VAL A 105 9.69 -18.37 -9.25
C VAL A 105 9.18 -16.95 -9.07
N PHE A 106 7.88 -16.77 -8.94
CA PHE A 106 7.31 -15.46 -8.65
C PHE A 106 7.20 -15.24 -7.13
N GLY A 107 7.27 -13.98 -6.72
CA GLY A 107 7.51 -13.61 -5.34
C GLY A 107 6.40 -12.77 -4.73
N ILE A 108 6.16 -12.94 -3.43
CA ILE A 108 5.40 -11.99 -2.63
C ILE A 108 6.25 -11.59 -1.42
N TRP A 109 6.73 -10.36 -1.44
CA TRP A 109 7.34 -9.69 -0.30
C TRP A 109 6.26 -8.98 0.50
N TYR A 110 6.38 -8.93 1.83
CA TYR A 110 5.53 -8.09 2.66
C TYR A 110 6.26 -7.51 3.86
N GLY A 111 5.89 -6.27 4.20
CA GLY A 111 6.40 -5.57 5.37
C GLY A 111 5.44 -4.48 5.81
N LYS A 112 5.43 -4.18 7.11
CA LYS A 112 4.77 -2.97 7.62
C LYS A 112 5.63 -1.75 7.26
N GLY A 113 5.04 -0.57 7.27
CA GLY A 113 5.68 0.71 6.98
C GLY A 113 7.14 0.85 7.44
N PRO A 114 7.45 0.84 8.76
CA PRO A 114 8.85 0.94 9.22
C PRO A 114 9.76 -0.19 8.70
N GLY A 115 9.19 -1.35 8.40
CA GLY A 115 9.89 -2.46 7.74
C GLY A 115 10.23 -2.18 6.28
N VAL A 116 9.38 -1.42 5.57
CA VAL A 116 9.68 -0.88 4.24
C VAL A 116 10.86 0.07 4.32
N ASP A 117 10.84 1.02 5.26
CA ASP A 117 11.95 1.96 5.46
C ASP A 117 13.25 1.22 5.80
N ARG A 118 13.19 0.23 6.72
CA ARG A 118 14.35 -0.58 7.11
C ARG A 118 14.90 -1.41 5.94
N ALA A 119 14.05 -1.90 5.06
CA ALA A 119 14.45 -2.68 3.89
C ALA A 119 14.86 -1.82 2.68
N GLY A 120 14.93 -0.48 2.81
CA GLY A 120 15.12 0.45 1.70
C GLY A 120 16.32 0.13 0.79
N ASP A 121 17.46 -0.25 1.37
CA ASP A 121 18.65 -0.62 0.60
C ASP A 121 18.42 -1.90 -0.22
N ALA A 122 17.90 -2.96 0.41
CA ALA A 122 17.53 -4.18 -0.28
C ALA A 122 16.50 -3.91 -1.40
N LEU A 123 15.47 -3.10 -1.15
CA LEU A 123 14.45 -2.73 -2.13
C LEU A 123 15.05 -2.02 -3.36
N LYS A 124 16.03 -1.12 -3.17
CA LYS A 124 16.78 -0.50 -4.28
C LYS A 124 17.56 -1.54 -5.08
N HIS A 125 18.30 -2.39 -4.40
CA HIS A 125 19.12 -3.44 -5.03
C HIS A 125 18.27 -4.41 -5.87
N VAL A 126 17.16 -4.91 -5.31
CA VAL A 126 16.31 -5.88 -6.00
C VAL A 126 15.59 -5.28 -7.20
N ASN A 127 15.16 -4.02 -7.14
CA ASN A 127 14.44 -3.39 -8.24
C ASN A 127 15.38 -2.96 -9.38
N LEU A 128 16.58 -2.47 -9.05
CA LEU A 128 17.66 -2.24 -10.02
C LEU A 128 18.02 -3.52 -10.76
N ALA A 129 18.27 -4.62 -10.02
CA ALA A 129 18.54 -5.92 -10.63
C ALA A 129 17.36 -6.43 -11.47
N GLY A 130 16.15 -6.31 -10.93
CA GLY A 130 14.91 -6.68 -11.56
C GLY A 130 14.47 -8.12 -11.31
N THR A 131 13.41 -8.52 -11.99
CA THR A 131 12.77 -9.84 -11.85
C THR A 131 13.07 -10.75 -13.04
N SER A 132 12.89 -12.06 -12.84
CA SER A 132 12.97 -13.06 -13.91
C SER A 132 11.76 -12.98 -14.84
N LYS A 133 11.93 -13.37 -16.11
CA LYS A 133 10.88 -13.37 -17.15
C LYS A 133 9.58 -14.07 -16.73
N TYR A 134 9.68 -15.21 -16.05
CA TYR A 134 8.53 -15.96 -15.52
C TYR A 134 8.43 -15.93 -13.98
N GLY A 135 9.30 -15.14 -13.33
CA GLY A 135 9.18 -14.84 -11.91
C GLY A 135 8.23 -13.68 -11.73
N GLY A 136 8.76 -12.50 -11.42
CA GLY A 136 7.98 -11.32 -11.04
C GLY A 136 7.78 -11.28 -9.53
N VAL A 137 7.65 -10.09 -8.94
CA VAL A 137 7.54 -9.91 -7.49
C VAL A 137 6.50 -8.84 -7.15
N LEU A 138 5.59 -9.18 -6.25
CA LEU A 138 4.72 -8.23 -5.56
C LEU A 138 5.36 -7.79 -4.24
N ALA A 139 5.33 -6.49 -3.96
CA ALA A 139 5.77 -5.91 -2.70
C ALA A 139 4.57 -5.34 -1.93
N LEU A 140 4.07 -6.07 -0.94
CA LEU A 140 2.93 -5.64 -0.12
C LEU A 140 3.42 -4.67 0.96
N MET A 141 3.05 -3.40 0.83
CA MET A 141 3.44 -2.35 1.78
C MET A 141 2.29 -2.04 2.74
N GLY A 142 2.45 -2.50 3.99
CA GLY A 142 1.47 -2.36 5.06
C GLY A 142 1.54 -0.99 5.73
N ASP A 143 0.66 -0.07 5.36
CA ASP A 143 0.59 1.27 5.93
C ASP A 143 -0.49 1.39 7.02
N ASP A 144 -0.12 2.11 8.09
CA ASP A 144 -0.99 2.53 9.17
C ASP A 144 -0.96 4.07 9.22
N HIS A 145 -2.00 4.70 8.67
CA HIS A 145 -2.07 6.16 8.51
C HIS A 145 -2.26 6.89 9.85
N ILE A 146 -2.95 6.26 10.80
CA ILE A 146 -3.35 6.86 12.08
C ILE A 146 -2.55 6.34 13.27
N CYS A 147 -1.61 5.42 13.03
CA CYS A 147 -0.69 4.92 14.05
C CYS A 147 -1.42 4.15 15.18
N GLU A 148 -2.47 3.40 14.86
CA GLU A 148 -3.25 2.61 15.83
C GLU A 148 -2.40 1.57 16.57
N SER A 149 -1.41 1.01 15.89
CA SER A 149 -0.59 -0.09 16.40
C SER A 149 0.89 0.07 15.99
N SER A 150 1.30 1.33 15.79
CA SER A 150 2.62 1.73 15.31
C SER A 150 3.24 2.74 16.27
N THR A 151 4.53 3.01 16.11
CA THR A 151 5.20 4.16 16.77
C THR A 151 5.25 5.39 15.89
N THR A 152 4.95 5.25 14.60
CA THR A 152 4.90 6.33 13.62
C THR A 152 3.75 6.12 12.64
N SER A 153 3.00 7.19 12.32
CA SER A 153 2.06 7.19 11.19
C SER A 153 2.82 7.05 9.87
N HIS A 154 2.51 6.05 9.07
CA HIS A 154 3.37 5.67 7.93
C HIS A 154 2.79 6.01 6.55
N GLN A 155 3.65 6.21 5.54
CA GLN A 155 3.31 6.42 4.13
C GLN A 155 4.41 5.81 3.24
N SER A 156 4.26 4.55 2.87
CA SER A 156 5.30 3.78 2.17
C SER A 156 5.53 4.21 0.72
N GLU A 157 4.60 4.96 0.12
CA GLU A 157 4.70 5.36 -1.30
C GLU A 157 6.02 6.08 -1.63
N PHE A 158 6.54 6.92 -0.73
CA PHE A 158 7.78 7.66 -0.99
C PHE A 158 9.02 6.77 -0.94
N ALA A 159 9.04 5.76 -0.06
CA ALA A 159 10.11 4.76 -0.06
C ALA A 159 10.10 3.94 -1.35
N MET A 160 8.90 3.61 -1.86
CA MET A 160 8.77 2.94 -3.16
C MET A 160 9.23 3.82 -4.32
N ILE A 161 8.94 5.13 -4.30
CA ILE A 161 9.46 6.08 -5.31
C ILE A 161 10.99 6.15 -5.25
N ASP A 162 11.57 6.24 -4.05
CA ASP A 162 13.03 6.27 -3.86
C ASP A 162 13.70 4.98 -4.36
N ALA A 163 13.04 3.83 -4.23
CA ALA A 163 13.48 2.56 -4.83
C ALA A 163 13.06 2.38 -6.30
N MET A 164 12.34 3.35 -6.87
CA MET A 164 11.71 3.31 -8.20
C MET A 164 10.82 2.08 -8.45
N ILE A 165 10.15 1.60 -7.41
CA ILE A 165 9.18 0.50 -7.45
C ILE A 165 7.80 1.08 -7.78
N PRO A 166 7.22 0.78 -8.97
CA PRO A 166 5.84 1.14 -9.28
C PRO A 166 4.87 0.47 -8.30
N PHE A 167 3.74 1.11 -8.01
CA PHE A 167 2.79 0.50 -7.09
C PHE A 167 1.33 0.79 -7.40
N PHE A 168 0.48 -0.18 -7.06
CA PHE A 168 -0.96 -0.05 -7.08
C PHE A 168 -1.51 0.37 -5.72
N ASN A 169 -2.65 1.07 -5.72
CA ASN A 169 -3.37 1.45 -4.52
C ASN A 169 -4.83 0.99 -4.59
N PRO A 170 -5.13 -0.23 -4.10
CA PRO A 170 -6.46 -0.82 -4.15
C PRO A 170 -7.44 -0.13 -3.20
N SER A 171 -8.66 0.13 -3.68
CA SER A 171 -9.71 0.70 -2.85
C SER A 171 -10.44 -0.32 -1.97
N GLY A 172 -10.29 -1.62 -2.25
CA GLY A 172 -10.93 -2.69 -1.50
C GLY A 172 -10.49 -4.09 -1.94
N VAL A 173 -11.10 -5.12 -1.36
CA VAL A 173 -10.68 -6.53 -1.50
C VAL A 173 -10.67 -7.03 -2.95
N GLN A 174 -11.65 -6.65 -3.78
CA GLN A 174 -11.69 -7.03 -5.19
C GLN A 174 -10.43 -6.55 -5.93
N GLU A 175 -10.01 -5.32 -5.69
CA GLU A 175 -8.85 -4.73 -6.38
C GLU A 175 -7.53 -5.29 -5.86
N ILE A 176 -7.47 -5.79 -4.61
CA ILE A 176 -6.31 -6.55 -4.15
C ILE A 176 -6.08 -7.77 -5.04
N LEU A 177 -7.15 -8.52 -5.37
CA LEU A 177 -7.05 -9.66 -6.28
C LEU A 177 -6.64 -9.23 -7.68
N ASP A 178 -7.33 -8.24 -8.25
CA ASP A 178 -7.08 -7.82 -9.63
C ASP A 178 -5.69 -7.22 -9.80
N TYR A 179 -5.31 -6.27 -8.92
CA TYR A 179 -4.00 -5.62 -8.95
C TYR A 179 -2.86 -6.57 -8.57
N GLY A 180 -3.14 -7.62 -7.78
CA GLY A 180 -2.21 -8.73 -7.59
C GLY A 180 -1.82 -9.40 -8.90
N LEU A 181 -2.81 -9.76 -9.72
CA LEU A 181 -2.58 -10.41 -11.00
C LEU A 181 -1.97 -9.47 -12.04
N TYR A 182 -2.45 -8.22 -12.11
CA TYR A 182 -1.81 -7.19 -12.94
C TYR A 182 -0.36 -6.95 -12.50
N GLY A 183 -0.09 -6.93 -11.20
CA GLY A 183 1.24 -6.66 -10.67
C GLY A 183 2.24 -7.77 -10.96
N ILE A 184 1.85 -9.04 -10.86
CA ILE A 184 2.76 -10.15 -11.25
C ILE A 184 3.06 -10.09 -12.74
N HIS A 185 2.03 -9.88 -13.57
CA HIS A 185 2.21 -9.78 -15.02
C HIS A 185 3.09 -8.59 -15.41
N LEU A 186 2.80 -7.41 -14.86
CA LEU A 186 3.58 -6.20 -15.07
C LEU A 186 5.02 -6.36 -14.58
N SER A 187 5.22 -7.02 -13.43
CA SER A 187 6.55 -7.29 -12.90
C SER A 187 7.38 -8.15 -13.85
N ARG A 188 6.77 -9.18 -14.46
CA ARG A 188 7.42 -10.03 -15.47
C ARG A 188 7.83 -9.24 -16.71
N GLN A 189 6.96 -8.36 -17.21
CA GLN A 189 7.22 -7.60 -18.45
C GLN A 189 8.20 -6.45 -18.26
N SER A 190 8.04 -5.67 -17.20
CA SER A 190 8.89 -4.50 -16.93
C SER A 190 10.22 -4.88 -16.29
N GLY A 191 10.31 -6.04 -15.64
CA GLY A 191 11.45 -6.38 -14.81
C GLY A 191 11.51 -5.57 -13.51
N CYS A 192 10.49 -4.78 -13.15
CA CYS A 192 10.38 -4.10 -11.86
C CYS A 192 9.71 -4.99 -10.82
N TRP A 193 10.01 -4.78 -9.55
CA TRP A 193 9.09 -5.19 -8.48
C TRP A 193 7.85 -4.30 -8.53
N ILE A 194 6.68 -4.81 -8.13
CA ILE A 194 5.42 -4.04 -8.15
C ILE A 194 4.81 -3.99 -6.76
N GLY A 195 4.70 -2.79 -6.20
CA GLY A 195 4.09 -2.55 -4.92
C GLY A 195 2.57 -2.67 -4.93
N ILE A 196 1.99 -3.09 -3.81
CA ILE A 196 0.55 -2.98 -3.55
C ILE A 196 0.37 -2.35 -2.17
N LYS A 197 -0.31 -1.21 -2.13
CA LYS A 197 -0.62 -0.53 -0.88
C LYS A 197 -1.66 -1.31 -0.08
N CYS A 198 -1.28 -1.71 1.12
CA CYS A 198 -2.11 -2.42 2.06
C CYS A 198 -2.40 -1.51 3.25
N VAL A 199 -3.65 -1.07 3.40
CA VAL A 199 -4.10 -0.29 4.56
C VAL A 199 -5.08 -1.11 5.38
N HIS A 200 -5.31 -0.73 6.63
CA HIS A 200 -6.23 -1.45 7.50
C HIS A 200 -7.62 -1.64 6.87
N ASP A 201 -8.16 -0.60 6.24
CA ASP A 201 -9.48 -0.60 5.61
C ASP A 201 -9.63 -1.58 4.42
N ASN A 202 -8.54 -2.01 3.78
CA ASN A 202 -8.61 -2.94 2.65
C ASN A 202 -8.12 -4.36 2.98
N VAL A 203 -7.13 -4.51 3.86
CA VAL A 203 -6.58 -5.82 4.22
C VAL A 203 -7.33 -6.48 5.38
N SER A 204 -7.73 -5.69 6.39
CA SER A 204 -8.46 -6.18 7.57
C SER A 204 -9.97 -6.24 7.37
N SER A 205 -10.49 -5.69 6.27
CA SER A 205 -11.91 -5.74 5.94
C SER A 205 -12.27 -6.98 5.11
N GLY A 206 -13.57 -7.22 4.96
CA GLY A 206 -14.12 -8.27 4.10
C GLY A 206 -15.14 -7.72 3.12
N ALA A 207 -15.19 -8.32 1.94
CA ALA A 207 -16.14 -7.97 0.90
C ALA A 207 -16.56 -9.21 0.10
N THR A 208 -17.73 -9.10 -0.52
CA THR A 208 -18.17 -10.02 -1.56
C THR A 208 -17.44 -9.68 -2.85
N VAL A 209 -16.71 -10.64 -3.41
CA VAL A 209 -15.87 -10.47 -4.61
C VAL A 209 -16.21 -11.49 -5.69
N ASP A 210 -15.96 -11.10 -6.94
CA ASP A 210 -16.04 -11.97 -8.10
C ASP A 210 -14.70 -12.70 -8.27
N LEU A 211 -14.76 -14.03 -8.17
CA LEU A 211 -13.61 -14.92 -8.27
C LEU A 211 -13.21 -15.27 -9.71
N ASN A 212 -13.97 -14.80 -10.71
CA ASN A 212 -13.70 -15.08 -12.12
C ASN A 212 -12.26 -14.70 -12.50
N GLU A 213 -11.42 -15.69 -12.73
CA GLU A 213 -10.00 -15.50 -13.04
C GLU A 213 -9.77 -14.79 -14.39
N ASN A 214 -10.79 -14.79 -15.25
CA ASN A 214 -10.79 -14.18 -16.57
C ASN A 214 -11.56 -12.84 -16.59
N ARG A 215 -11.83 -12.24 -15.42
CA ARG A 215 -12.52 -10.94 -15.30
C ARG A 215 -11.82 -9.84 -16.10
N HIS A 216 -10.50 -9.93 -16.23
CA HIS A 216 -9.67 -9.00 -17.00
C HIS A 216 -8.80 -9.74 -18.00
N LEU A 217 -8.80 -9.26 -19.24
CA LEU A 217 -7.81 -9.64 -20.25
C LEU A 217 -6.60 -8.73 -20.11
N ILE A 218 -5.52 -9.23 -19.49
CA ILE A 218 -4.27 -8.50 -19.33
C ILE A 218 -3.55 -8.47 -20.68
N LYS A 219 -3.25 -7.27 -21.18
CA LYS A 219 -2.56 -7.04 -22.44
C LYS A 219 -1.08 -6.87 -22.23
N ASP A 220 -0.32 -7.40 -23.17
CA ASP A 220 1.13 -7.23 -23.25
C ASP A 220 1.51 -5.90 -23.88
N VAL A 221 2.58 -5.30 -23.36
CA VAL A 221 3.21 -4.12 -23.98
C VAL A 221 3.86 -4.53 -25.29
N ASN A 222 3.73 -3.68 -26.31
CA ASN A 222 4.31 -3.90 -27.63
C ASN A 222 5.84 -4.03 -27.54
N SER A 223 6.42 -4.87 -28.40
CA SER A 223 7.86 -5.13 -28.46
C SER A 223 8.70 -3.88 -28.75
N GLU A 224 8.12 -2.83 -29.34
CA GLU A 224 8.79 -1.53 -29.56
C GLU A 224 9.23 -0.82 -28.26
N PHE A 225 8.60 -1.13 -27.13
CA PHE A 225 9.01 -0.61 -25.82
C PHE A 225 10.07 -1.48 -25.13
N LEU A 226 10.32 -2.69 -25.65
CA LEU A 226 11.30 -3.62 -25.12
C LEU A 226 12.65 -3.39 -25.81
N THR A 227 13.73 -3.56 -25.06
CA THR A 227 15.08 -3.56 -25.60
C THR A 227 15.41 -4.93 -26.19
N ASP A 228 16.33 -4.99 -27.16
CA ASP A 228 16.80 -6.27 -27.74
C ASP A 228 17.35 -7.21 -26.66
N GLU A 229 18.03 -6.66 -25.66
CA GLU A 229 18.54 -7.42 -24.53
C GLU A 229 17.47 -7.74 -23.47
N GLY A 230 16.22 -7.30 -23.64
CA GLY A 230 15.13 -7.43 -22.67
C GLY A 230 15.31 -6.58 -21.40
N LEU A 231 14.34 -6.65 -20.47
CA LEU A 231 14.31 -5.81 -19.25
C LEU A 231 14.61 -6.56 -17.95
N ASN A 232 14.56 -7.89 -17.98
CA ASN A 232 14.67 -8.76 -16.82
C ASN A 232 16.11 -8.84 -16.28
N ILE A 233 16.23 -9.40 -15.08
CA ILE A 233 17.49 -9.64 -14.38
C ILE A 233 18.45 -10.49 -15.21
N ARG A 234 19.75 -10.21 -15.11
CA ARG A 234 20.84 -10.92 -15.82
C ARG A 234 22.14 -10.89 -15.03
N LEU A 235 23.08 -11.76 -15.42
CA LEU A 235 24.43 -11.79 -14.86
C LEU A 235 25.30 -10.69 -15.46
N ASN A 236 26.33 -10.28 -14.71
CA ASN A 236 27.40 -9.37 -15.15
C ASN A 236 26.93 -7.96 -15.60
N ASP A 237 25.78 -7.52 -15.12
CA ASP A 237 25.25 -6.19 -15.40
C ASP A 237 25.95 -5.15 -14.49
N SER A 238 26.54 -4.11 -15.08
CA SER A 238 27.17 -3.04 -14.30
C SER A 238 26.12 -2.23 -13.53
N PRO A 239 26.46 -1.59 -12.40
CA PRO A 239 25.53 -0.73 -11.68
C PRO A 239 24.89 0.34 -12.57
N GLN A 240 25.68 0.99 -13.44
CA GLN A 240 25.22 2.03 -14.35
C GLN A 240 24.25 1.50 -15.42
N ALA A 241 24.47 0.29 -15.93
CA ALA A 241 23.57 -0.33 -16.90
C ALA A 241 22.21 -0.66 -16.28
N LYS A 242 22.18 -1.13 -15.03
CA LYS A 242 20.93 -1.38 -14.28
C LYS A 242 20.13 -0.10 -14.09
N GLU A 243 20.79 0.97 -13.63
CA GLU A 243 20.18 2.29 -13.43
C GLU A 243 19.62 2.84 -14.74
N HIS A 244 20.42 2.86 -15.80
CA HIS A 244 20.00 3.32 -17.12
C HIS A 244 18.76 2.54 -17.61
N ARG A 245 18.78 1.21 -17.47
CA ARG A 245 17.65 0.37 -17.87
C ARG A 245 16.38 0.70 -17.08
N LEU A 246 16.49 0.87 -15.77
CA LEU A 246 15.37 1.23 -14.90
C LEU A 246 14.75 2.58 -15.30
N HIS A 247 15.57 3.62 -15.42
CA HIS A 247 15.12 4.99 -15.69
C HIS A 247 14.57 5.16 -17.10
N TYR A 248 15.26 4.63 -18.12
CA TYR A 248 14.95 4.94 -19.51
C TYR A 248 14.07 3.91 -20.22
N HIS A 249 13.91 2.70 -19.65
CA HIS A 249 13.15 1.62 -20.28
C HIS A 249 12.08 1.02 -19.37
N LYS A 250 12.43 0.51 -18.18
CA LYS A 250 11.46 -0.21 -17.33
C LYS A 250 10.26 0.66 -16.94
N ILE A 251 10.50 1.90 -16.51
CA ILE A 251 9.42 2.84 -16.14
C ILE A 251 8.53 3.22 -17.35
N LYS A 252 9.09 3.27 -18.57
CA LYS A 252 8.28 3.50 -19.79
C LYS A 252 7.35 2.34 -20.07
N VAL A 253 7.82 1.10 -19.94
CA VAL A 253 6.98 -0.10 -20.05
C VAL A 253 5.87 -0.09 -18.99
N VAL A 254 6.16 0.34 -17.77
CA VAL A 254 5.15 0.45 -16.70
C VAL A 254 4.05 1.45 -17.07
N LYS A 255 4.42 2.64 -17.55
CA LYS A 255 3.45 3.65 -18.02
C LYS A 255 2.62 3.13 -19.19
N GLU A 256 3.24 2.54 -20.20
CA GLU A 256 2.50 2.01 -21.36
C GLU A 256 1.58 0.85 -20.95
N PHE A 257 2.03 -0.05 -20.07
CA PHE A 257 1.20 -1.11 -19.52
C PHE A 257 -0.05 -0.55 -18.82
N CYS A 258 0.12 0.49 -18.00
CA CYS A 258 -0.97 1.17 -17.30
C CYS A 258 -2.00 1.74 -18.29
N LYS A 259 -1.54 2.35 -19.39
CA LYS A 259 -2.36 2.92 -20.46
C LYS A 259 -3.14 1.86 -21.23
N ILE A 260 -2.48 0.84 -21.78
CA ILE A 260 -3.15 -0.15 -22.66
C ILE A 260 -4.14 -1.05 -21.93
N ASN A 261 -3.88 -1.29 -20.64
CA ASN A 261 -4.76 -2.03 -19.72
C ASN A 261 -5.81 -1.13 -19.06
N LYS A 262 -5.80 0.19 -19.32
CA LYS A 262 -6.77 1.17 -18.79
C LYS A 262 -6.92 1.08 -17.26
N LEU A 263 -5.80 0.97 -16.56
CA LEU A 263 -5.81 0.76 -15.10
C LEU A 263 -6.34 1.98 -14.36
N ASN A 264 -5.99 3.18 -14.83
CA ASN A 264 -6.60 4.43 -14.39
C ASN A 264 -7.92 4.65 -15.15
N GLU A 265 -8.98 5.05 -14.46
CA GLU A 265 -10.34 5.07 -15.02
C GLU A 265 -11.08 6.39 -14.78
N ILE A 266 -11.54 7.05 -15.84
CA ILE A 266 -12.47 8.17 -15.77
C ILE A 266 -13.89 7.63 -15.54
N LYS A 267 -14.32 7.55 -14.27
CA LYS A 267 -15.63 7.02 -13.85
C LYS A 267 -16.79 7.90 -14.32
N TYR A 268 -16.61 9.22 -14.29
CA TYR A 268 -17.56 10.20 -14.85
C TYR A 268 -16.86 11.09 -15.86
N ASN A 269 -17.35 11.12 -17.09
CA ASN A 269 -16.85 11.97 -18.16
C ASN A 269 -18.03 12.64 -18.88
N PHE A 270 -18.07 13.97 -18.89
CA PHE A 270 -19.12 14.74 -19.55
C PHE A 270 -18.49 15.91 -20.35
N PRO A 271 -19.01 16.24 -21.55
CA PRO A 271 -18.39 17.25 -22.43
C PRO A 271 -18.28 18.67 -21.86
N ASN A 272 -19.18 19.05 -20.94
CA ASN A 272 -19.25 20.41 -20.38
C ASN A 272 -18.73 20.49 -18.94
N SER A 273 -17.96 19.50 -18.50
CA SER A 273 -17.44 19.49 -17.14
C SER A 273 -16.38 20.56 -16.92
N LYS A 274 -16.51 21.31 -15.81
CA LYS A 274 -15.56 22.36 -15.41
C LYS A 274 -14.69 21.96 -14.21
N ILE A 275 -15.19 21.05 -13.38
CA ILE A 275 -14.46 20.51 -12.22
C ILE A 275 -14.13 19.05 -12.46
N GLY A 276 -12.87 18.68 -12.25
CA GLY A 276 -12.41 17.30 -12.15
C GLY A 276 -12.06 16.96 -10.72
N ILE A 277 -12.47 15.78 -10.27
CA ILE A 277 -12.05 15.20 -8.99
C ILE A 277 -11.19 13.98 -9.27
N VAL A 278 -9.99 13.93 -8.71
CA VAL A 278 -9.04 12.82 -8.86
C VAL A 278 -8.82 12.16 -7.51
N THR A 279 -8.81 10.83 -7.47
CA THR A 279 -8.61 10.09 -6.22
C THR A 279 -8.01 8.71 -6.48
N THR A 280 -7.62 8.01 -5.41
CA THR A 280 -6.94 6.71 -5.45
C THR A 280 -7.31 5.88 -4.21
N GLY A 281 -7.15 4.56 -4.27
CA GLY A 281 -7.22 3.70 -3.08
C GLY A 281 -8.48 3.89 -2.25
N LYS A 282 -8.34 3.85 -0.92
CA LYS A 282 -9.44 4.08 0.03
C LYS A 282 -10.16 5.41 -0.21
N SER A 283 -9.41 6.49 -0.51
CA SER A 283 -9.99 7.81 -0.78
C SER A 283 -11.01 7.80 -1.92
N TYR A 284 -10.94 6.84 -2.85
CA TYR A 284 -11.97 6.67 -3.88
C TYR A 284 -13.34 6.34 -3.28
N LEU A 285 -13.39 5.38 -2.36
CA LEU A 285 -14.64 5.00 -1.70
C LEU A 285 -15.12 6.10 -0.77
N ASP A 286 -14.21 6.77 -0.06
CA ASP A 286 -14.54 7.89 0.81
C ASP A 286 -15.11 9.08 0.02
N THR A 287 -14.53 9.40 -1.14
CA THR A 287 -15.01 10.46 -2.04
C THR A 287 -16.37 10.10 -2.63
N LYS A 288 -16.59 8.82 -2.97
CA LYS A 288 -17.91 8.35 -3.42
C LYS A 288 -18.96 8.51 -2.32
N LEU A 289 -18.65 8.10 -1.09
CA LEU A 289 -19.52 8.31 0.06
C LEU A 289 -19.72 9.80 0.37
N ALA A 290 -18.71 10.64 0.13
CA ALA A 290 -18.83 12.08 0.24
C ALA A 290 -19.86 12.64 -0.77
N PHE A 291 -19.82 12.21 -2.04
CA PHE A 291 -20.87 12.59 -3.00
C PHE A 291 -22.25 12.16 -2.55
N GLU A 292 -22.41 10.93 -2.05
CA GLU A 292 -23.69 10.45 -1.52
C GLU A 292 -24.18 11.30 -0.34
N LYS A 293 -23.28 11.68 0.57
CA LYS A 293 -23.58 12.58 1.71
C LYS A 293 -23.96 14.00 1.28
N ILE A 294 -23.35 14.53 0.21
CA ILE A 294 -23.76 15.81 -0.40
C ILE A 294 -25.16 15.66 -1.04
N GLY A 295 -25.48 14.46 -1.53
CA GLY A 295 -26.67 14.18 -2.34
C GLY A 295 -26.42 14.30 -3.84
N ILE A 296 -25.17 14.13 -4.27
CA ILE A 296 -24.74 14.15 -5.67
C ILE A 296 -24.68 12.72 -6.19
N ASP A 297 -25.61 12.38 -7.07
CA ASP A 297 -25.56 11.14 -7.85
C ASP A 297 -24.93 11.38 -9.23
N LYS A 298 -24.92 10.35 -10.08
CA LYS A 298 -24.37 10.44 -11.45
C LYS A 298 -25.15 11.43 -12.33
N ASN A 299 -26.47 11.54 -12.16
CA ASN A 299 -27.31 12.44 -12.96
C ASN A 299 -27.06 13.90 -12.60
N LEU A 300 -26.99 14.19 -11.30
CA LEU A 300 -26.66 15.52 -10.82
C LEU A 300 -25.20 15.86 -11.12
N SER A 301 -24.27 14.90 -11.05
CA SER A 301 -22.88 15.11 -11.50
C SER A 301 -22.79 15.55 -12.97
N LYS A 302 -23.66 15.01 -13.84
CA LYS A 302 -23.78 15.44 -15.24
C LYS A 302 -24.32 16.86 -15.38
N GLN A 303 -25.32 17.23 -14.58
CA GLN A 303 -25.90 18.57 -14.58
C GLN A 303 -24.91 19.63 -14.07
N ILE A 304 -24.14 19.29 -13.03
CA ILE A 304 -23.11 20.17 -12.46
C ILE A 304 -21.89 20.26 -13.38
N GLY A 305 -21.58 19.19 -14.13
CA GLY A 305 -20.37 19.11 -14.93
C GLY A 305 -19.14 18.69 -14.11
N ILE A 306 -19.24 17.56 -13.41
CA ILE A 306 -18.15 16.97 -12.64
C ILE A 306 -17.54 15.79 -13.42
N LYS A 307 -16.23 15.81 -13.66
CA LYS A 307 -15.48 14.59 -14.03
C LYS A 307 -14.91 13.93 -12.79
N PHE A 308 -14.81 12.60 -12.80
CA PHE A 308 -14.28 11.84 -11.68
C PHE A 308 -13.32 10.77 -12.17
N LEU A 309 -12.04 10.89 -11.78
CA LEU A 309 -10.95 10.00 -12.17
C LEU A 309 -10.48 9.20 -10.96
N LYS A 310 -10.45 7.87 -11.13
CA LYS A 310 -9.82 6.95 -10.19
C LYS A 310 -8.46 6.53 -10.74
N ILE A 311 -7.43 6.74 -9.94
CA ILE A 311 -6.06 6.27 -10.20
C ILE A 311 -5.87 4.92 -9.51
N ALA A 312 -5.43 3.92 -10.27
CA ALA A 312 -5.04 2.60 -9.77
C ALA A 312 -3.55 2.56 -9.43
N MET A 313 -2.71 3.21 -10.25
CA MET A 313 -1.25 3.26 -10.09
C MET A 313 -0.83 4.72 -9.83
N PRO A 314 -0.64 5.12 -8.56
CA PRO A 314 -0.27 6.50 -8.22
C PRO A 314 1.14 6.88 -8.69
N TRP A 315 2.07 5.93 -8.74
CA TRP A 315 3.39 6.14 -9.30
C TRP A 315 3.86 4.91 -10.10
N PRO A 316 4.46 5.11 -11.29
CA PRO A 316 4.57 6.37 -12.02
C PRO A 316 3.22 6.76 -12.66
N LEU A 317 2.79 8.01 -12.50
CA LEU A 317 1.55 8.47 -13.12
C LEU A 317 1.71 8.52 -14.65
N GLU A 318 0.81 7.86 -15.37
CA GLU A 318 0.77 7.83 -16.82
C GLU A 318 0.14 9.13 -17.35
N ASN A 319 0.78 9.77 -18.33
CA ASN A 319 0.48 11.13 -18.73
C ASN A 319 -0.83 11.25 -19.53
N THR A 320 -1.10 10.32 -20.45
CA THR A 320 -2.19 10.46 -21.43
C THR A 320 -3.56 10.54 -20.78
N ILE A 321 -3.81 9.78 -19.71
CA ILE A 321 -5.10 9.86 -19.01
C ILE A 321 -5.30 11.19 -18.27
N ILE A 322 -4.23 11.81 -17.77
CA ILE A 322 -4.29 13.13 -17.12
C ILE A 322 -4.54 14.22 -18.16
N GLU A 323 -3.89 14.11 -19.31
CA GLU A 323 -4.10 15.00 -20.45
C GLU A 323 -5.53 14.91 -21.00
N GLU A 324 -6.09 13.70 -21.15
CA GLU A 324 -7.49 13.47 -21.54
C GLU A 324 -8.46 14.00 -20.49
N PHE A 325 -8.23 13.66 -19.21
CA PHE A 325 -9.10 14.07 -18.12
C PHE A 325 -9.19 15.60 -18.00
N SER A 326 -8.05 16.28 -18.13
CA SER A 326 -7.92 17.74 -18.03
C SER A 326 -8.59 18.53 -19.15
N GLN A 327 -9.00 17.90 -20.26
CA GLN A 327 -9.65 18.60 -21.36
C GLN A 327 -10.97 19.25 -20.91
N GLY A 328 -11.08 20.57 -21.11
CA GLY A 328 -12.26 21.36 -20.78
C GLY A 328 -12.42 21.74 -19.30
N LEU A 329 -11.55 21.21 -18.42
CA LEU A 329 -11.59 21.53 -16.99
C LEU A 329 -10.98 22.91 -16.73
N GLU A 330 -11.53 23.59 -15.72
CA GLU A 330 -10.97 24.83 -15.15
C GLU A 330 -10.29 24.53 -13.80
N LYS A 331 -10.72 23.45 -13.13
CA LYS A 331 -10.24 23.06 -11.81
C LYS A 331 -10.12 21.55 -11.67
N ILE A 332 -9.03 21.09 -11.07
CA ILE A 332 -8.81 19.72 -10.63
C ILE A 332 -8.63 19.72 -9.12
N ILE A 333 -9.41 18.89 -8.43
CA ILE A 333 -9.35 18.68 -6.98
C ILE A 333 -8.85 17.27 -6.71
N VAL A 334 -7.72 17.13 -6.05
CA VAL A 334 -7.07 15.85 -5.75
C VAL A 334 -7.39 15.42 -4.31
N VAL A 335 -8.04 14.27 -4.17
CA VAL A 335 -8.38 13.64 -2.89
C VAL A 335 -7.50 12.40 -2.71
N GLU A 336 -6.38 12.55 -2.01
CA GLU A 336 -5.43 11.48 -1.71
C GLU A 336 -5.02 11.52 -0.22
N GLU A 337 -4.69 10.36 0.35
CA GLU A 337 -4.28 10.26 1.76
C GLU A 337 -2.82 10.66 2.00
N LYS A 338 -2.56 11.17 3.21
CA LYS A 338 -1.27 11.67 3.70
C LYS A 338 -0.62 12.69 2.77
N ARG A 339 0.69 12.66 2.50
CA ARG A 339 1.35 13.72 1.71
C ARG A 339 0.96 13.63 0.23
N SER A 340 0.98 14.77 -0.46
CA SER A 340 0.65 14.87 -1.89
C SER A 340 1.65 14.11 -2.76
N LEU A 341 1.12 13.27 -3.65
CA LEU A 341 1.91 12.47 -4.59
C LEU A 341 1.28 12.53 -5.99
N ILE A 342 -0.03 12.31 -6.08
CA ILE A 342 -0.78 12.46 -7.33
C ILE A 342 -0.92 13.94 -7.67
N GLU A 343 -1.20 14.79 -6.69
CA GLU A 343 -1.34 16.24 -6.91
C GLU A 343 -0.08 16.84 -7.53
N THR A 344 1.10 16.48 -6.99
CA THR A 344 2.40 16.96 -7.48
C THR A 344 2.67 16.49 -8.90
N GLN A 345 2.42 15.21 -9.21
CA GLN A 345 2.62 14.67 -10.56
C GLN A 345 1.64 15.27 -11.58
N ILE A 346 0.37 15.52 -11.20
CA ILE A 346 -0.58 16.19 -12.10
C ILE A 346 -0.14 17.61 -12.40
N LYS A 347 0.35 18.35 -11.39
CA LYS A 347 0.93 19.68 -11.59
C LYS A 347 2.10 19.62 -12.57
N GLU A 348 3.02 18.68 -12.39
CA GLU A 348 4.17 18.47 -13.27
C GLU A 348 3.77 18.15 -14.71
N ILE A 349 2.87 17.17 -14.91
CA ILE A 349 2.39 16.73 -16.23
C ILE A 349 1.72 17.89 -16.98
N LEU A 350 0.89 18.68 -16.29
CA LEU A 350 0.12 19.75 -16.92
C LEU A 350 0.88 21.08 -17.03
N PHE A 351 2.01 21.24 -16.33
CA PHE A 351 2.74 22.51 -16.26
C PHE A 351 3.08 23.07 -17.64
N ASN A 352 3.68 22.25 -18.51
CA ASN A 352 4.09 22.67 -19.85
C ASN A 352 2.95 22.67 -20.88
N THR A 353 1.75 22.22 -20.51
CA THR A 353 0.60 22.24 -21.43
C THR A 353 -0.02 23.64 -21.56
N ASN A 354 0.41 24.60 -20.73
CA ASN A 354 -0.13 25.97 -20.67
C ASN A 354 -1.66 26.03 -20.54
N LYS A 355 -2.29 24.96 -20.03
CA LYS A 355 -3.69 24.95 -19.68
C LYS A 355 -3.85 25.73 -18.38
N ASN A 356 -4.61 26.81 -18.38
CA ASN A 356 -4.91 27.62 -17.19
C ASN A 356 -5.86 26.88 -16.23
N ILE A 357 -5.42 25.73 -15.70
CA ILE A 357 -6.19 24.84 -14.83
C ILE A 357 -5.68 24.98 -13.41
N LYS A 358 -6.58 25.26 -12.47
CA LYS A 358 -6.25 25.28 -11.04
C LYS A 358 -6.19 23.85 -10.50
N ILE A 359 -5.06 23.44 -9.93
CA ILE A 359 -4.87 22.12 -9.34
C ILE A 359 -4.70 22.28 -7.83
N ILE A 360 -5.68 21.81 -7.06
CA ILE A 360 -5.75 21.90 -5.60
C ILE A 360 -5.93 20.50 -4.99
N GLY A 361 -5.61 20.37 -3.70
CA GLY A 361 -5.72 19.09 -3.01
C GLY A 361 -5.38 19.23 -1.53
N LYS A 362 -4.10 19.32 -1.19
CA LYS A 362 -3.67 19.61 0.18
C LYS A 362 -3.98 21.03 0.59
N LEU A 363 -3.69 21.96 -0.31
CA LEU A 363 -4.02 23.37 -0.16
C LEU A 363 -5.06 23.76 -1.20
N ASP A 364 -5.92 24.72 -0.85
CA ASP A 364 -6.82 25.40 -1.77
C ASP A 364 -6.14 26.55 -2.52
N GLU A 365 -6.90 27.30 -3.32
CA GLU A 365 -6.40 28.44 -4.10
C GLU A 365 -5.87 29.61 -3.25
N GLU A 366 -6.26 29.67 -1.98
CA GLU A 366 -5.88 30.71 -1.02
C GLU A 366 -4.75 30.25 -0.09
N ASN A 367 -4.18 29.06 -0.34
CA ASN A 367 -3.20 28.37 0.52
C ASN A 367 -3.74 27.97 1.90
N ASN A 368 -5.06 27.83 2.06
CA ASN A 368 -5.62 27.23 3.26
C ASN A 368 -5.64 25.70 3.13
N ASP A 369 -5.64 24.99 4.27
CA ASP A 369 -5.76 23.54 4.29
C ASP A 369 -7.10 23.06 3.71
N LEU A 370 -7.03 22.31 2.62
CA LEU A 370 -8.18 21.67 1.98
C LEU A 370 -8.33 20.23 2.49
N PHE A 371 -7.37 19.36 2.18
CA PHE A 371 -7.28 17.99 2.71
C PHE A 371 -5.99 17.80 3.50
N LEU A 372 -6.11 17.24 4.70
CA LEU A 372 -4.98 17.07 5.61
C LEU A 372 -3.91 16.13 5.02
N SER A 373 -2.66 16.41 5.37
CA SER A 373 -1.50 15.55 5.07
C SER A 373 -1.16 14.58 6.22
N SER A 374 -1.79 14.76 7.37
CA SER A 374 -1.67 13.93 8.57
C SER A 374 -2.98 13.20 8.87
N GLY A 375 -2.87 12.03 9.52
CA GLY A 375 -4.02 11.19 9.88
C GLY A 375 -4.75 10.59 8.67
N SER A 376 -6.01 10.21 8.89
CA SER A 376 -6.92 9.67 7.88
C SER A 376 -7.90 10.74 7.38
N LEU A 377 -8.33 10.61 6.13
CA LEU A 377 -9.42 11.44 5.60
C LEU A 377 -10.79 10.88 6.01
N ASP A 378 -11.63 11.74 6.60
CA ASP A 378 -13.03 11.42 6.90
C ASP A 378 -13.94 11.77 5.70
N PRO A 379 -14.84 10.87 5.26
CA PRO A 379 -15.78 11.13 4.17
C PRO A 379 -16.68 12.36 4.38
N GLY A 380 -17.04 12.68 5.63
CA GLY A 380 -17.79 13.89 5.96
C GLY A 380 -16.97 15.17 5.77
N ILE A 381 -15.71 15.17 6.23
CA ILE A 381 -14.79 16.29 5.96
C ILE A 381 -14.60 16.46 4.45
N ILE A 382 -14.40 15.37 3.71
CA ILE A 382 -14.30 15.40 2.23
C ILE A 382 -15.56 16.06 1.64
N ALA A 383 -16.76 15.65 2.09
CA ALA A 383 -18.02 16.20 1.60
C ALA A 383 -18.12 17.71 1.81
N ILE A 384 -17.79 18.21 3.01
CA ILE A 384 -17.83 19.66 3.31
C ILE A 384 -16.85 20.42 2.43
N LYS A 385 -15.62 19.93 2.32
CA LYS A 385 -14.55 20.61 1.56
C LYS A 385 -14.86 20.62 0.07
N LEU A 386 -15.31 19.51 -0.51
CA LEU A 386 -15.76 19.47 -1.91
C LEU A 386 -16.97 20.37 -2.16
N TYR A 387 -17.94 20.40 -1.24
CA TYR A 387 -19.12 21.25 -1.39
C TYR A 387 -18.79 22.74 -1.47
N LYS A 388 -17.76 23.22 -0.76
CA LYS A 388 -17.33 24.63 -0.88
C LYS A 388 -17.02 25.02 -2.33
N HIS A 389 -16.40 24.15 -3.11
CA HIS A 389 -16.11 24.40 -4.51
C HIS A 389 -17.31 24.13 -5.43
N ILE A 390 -18.09 23.07 -5.15
CA ILE A 390 -19.25 22.71 -5.98
C ILE A 390 -20.37 23.75 -5.86
N SER A 391 -20.57 24.34 -4.67
CA SER A 391 -21.63 25.31 -4.38
C SER A 391 -21.51 26.61 -5.21
N GLN A 392 -20.32 26.91 -5.74
CA GLN A 392 -20.07 28.04 -6.63
C GLN A 392 -20.69 27.82 -8.03
N ILE A 393 -20.90 26.57 -8.42
CA ILE A 393 -21.47 26.18 -9.73
C ILE A 393 -22.94 25.80 -9.58
N HIS A 394 -23.25 25.00 -8.56
CA HIS A 394 -24.59 24.49 -8.35
C HIS A 394 -24.92 24.41 -6.86
N SER A 395 -26.05 24.99 -6.49
CA SER A 395 -26.55 24.98 -5.13
C SER A 395 -28.06 24.74 -5.14
N SER A 396 -28.53 23.77 -4.35
CA SER A 396 -29.95 23.53 -4.08
C SER A 396 -30.21 23.49 -2.58
N GLU A 397 -31.45 23.76 -2.15
CA GLU A 397 -31.83 23.68 -0.74
C GLU A 397 -31.57 22.31 -0.13
N LYS A 398 -31.82 21.24 -0.90
CA LYS A 398 -31.54 19.87 -0.48
C LYS A 398 -30.07 19.66 -0.14
N ILE A 399 -29.16 20.11 -1.01
CA ILE A 399 -27.72 19.97 -0.78
C ILE A 399 -27.28 20.81 0.42
N LYS A 400 -27.77 22.05 0.53
CA LYS A 400 -27.50 22.93 1.68
C LYS A 400 -27.92 22.28 3.00
N ASN A 401 -29.12 21.71 3.04
CA ASN A 401 -29.62 21.01 4.23
C ASN A 401 -28.78 19.78 4.58
N ASN A 402 -28.39 18.97 3.60
CA ASN A 402 -27.51 17.82 3.82
C ASN A 402 -26.17 18.24 4.43
N ILE A 403 -25.55 19.30 3.91
CA ILE A 403 -24.27 19.81 4.41
C ILE A 403 -24.39 20.43 5.80
N ASN A 404 -25.47 21.16 6.07
CA ASN A 404 -25.73 21.71 7.41
C ASN A 404 -25.90 20.59 8.45
N ASN A 405 -26.66 19.54 8.11
CA ASN A 405 -26.81 18.37 8.97
C ASN A 405 -25.47 17.68 9.22
N LEU A 406 -24.65 17.50 8.19
CA LEU A 406 -23.35 16.88 8.32
C LEU A 406 -22.38 17.71 9.18
N ASN A 407 -22.36 19.05 9.02
CA ASN A 407 -21.61 19.95 9.89
C ASN A 407 -22.05 19.84 11.36
N ASN A 408 -23.36 19.74 11.61
CA ASN A 408 -23.89 19.57 12.96
C ASN A 408 -23.48 18.22 13.56
N LEU A 409 -23.53 17.14 12.77
CA LEU A 409 -23.07 15.82 13.20
C LEU A 409 -21.59 15.83 13.56
N LEU A 410 -20.73 16.42 12.74
CA LEU A 410 -19.29 16.49 13.03
C LEU A 410 -18.97 17.34 14.27
N LYS A 411 -19.72 18.43 14.52
CA LYS A 411 -19.58 19.23 15.74
C LYS A 411 -20.09 18.51 16.98
N ASN A 412 -21.14 17.69 16.83
CA ASN A 412 -21.76 16.96 17.93
C ASN A 412 -21.12 15.60 18.21
N ASN A 413 -20.17 15.15 17.37
CA ASN A 413 -19.45 13.88 17.54
C ASN A 413 -18.39 13.94 18.65
N ASN A 414 -18.69 14.64 19.74
CA ASN A 414 -17.98 14.49 21.00
C ASN A 414 -18.28 13.10 21.54
N ASN A 415 -17.24 12.29 21.76
CA ASN A 415 -17.32 10.92 22.24
C ASN A 415 -18.42 10.73 23.29
N VAL A 416 -19.53 10.09 22.89
CA VAL A 416 -20.68 9.78 23.78
C VAL A 416 -20.25 8.94 24.98
N LEU A 417 -19.13 8.22 24.84
CA LEU A 417 -18.44 7.52 25.91
C LEU A 417 -17.14 8.28 26.20
N ASN A 418 -17.18 9.19 27.17
CA ASN A 418 -15.99 9.91 27.66
C ASN A 418 -15.09 8.99 28.50
N VAL A 419 -14.79 7.79 27.99
CA VAL A 419 -14.00 6.74 28.64
C VAL A 419 -12.77 6.48 27.79
N GLU A 420 -11.62 6.96 28.24
CA GLU A 420 -10.34 6.60 27.64
C GLU A 420 -10.00 5.15 28.02
N ARG A 421 -9.88 4.29 27.02
CA ARG A 421 -9.38 2.92 27.21
C ARG A 421 -7.86 2.94 27.13
N THR A 422 -7.19 3.06 28.27
CA THR A 422 -5.74 2.94 28.33
C THR A 422 -5.32 1.52 27.96
N PRO A 423 -4.37 1.34 27.03
CA PRO A 423 -3.90 0.01 26.67
C PRO A 423 -3.02 -0.56 27.80
N TYR A 424 -3.28 -1.81 28.19
CA TYR A 424 -2.57 -2.51 29.27
C TYR A 424 -2.22 -3.94 28.84
N PHE A 425 -1.29 -4.57 29.56
CA PHE A 425 -1.07 -5.99 29.43
C PHE A 425 -2.33 -6.78 29.82
N CYS A 426 -2.57 -7.90 29.13
CA CYS A 426 -3.64 -8.82 29.48
C CYS A 426 -3.51 -9.31 30.93
N SER A 427 -4.64 -9.54 31.60
CA SER A 427 -4.68 -10.18 32.92
C SER A 427 -3.98 -11.54 32.87
N GLY A 428 -2.87 -11.69 33.60
CA GLY A 428 -2.04 -12.90 33.59
C GLY A 428 -0.87 -12.91 32.61
N CYS A 429 -0.65 -11.84 31.84
CA CYS A 429 0.55 -11.72 31.03
C CYS A 429 1.81 -11.73 31.93
N PRO A 430 2.81 -12.62 31.70
CA PRO A 430 4.03 -12.64 32.51
C PRO A 430 4.83 -11.34 32.42
N HIS A 431 4.65 -10.55 31.35
CA HIS A 431 5.26 -9.23 31.23
C HIS A 431 4.70 -8.19 32.21
N ASN A 432 3.63 -8.50 32.95
CA ASN A 432 3.21 -7.65 34.08
C ASN A 432 4.24 -7.58 35.21
N THR A 433 5.11 -8.57 35.36
CA THR A 433 6.19 -8.54 36.35
C THR A 433 7.55 -8.25 35.71
N SER A 434 7.80 -8.78 34.51
CA SER A 434 9.14 -8.70 33.88
C SER A 434 9.60 -7.29 33.52
N THR A 435 8.69 -6.32 33.41
CA THR A 435 9.05 -4.94 33.06
C THR A 435 9.17 -4.02 34.28
N LYS A 436 9.02 -4.57 35.50
CA LYS A 436 9.36 -3.86 36.74
C LYS A 436 10.88 -3.81 36.89
N ILE A 437 11.39 -2.66 37.28
CA ILE A 437 12.82 -2.40 37.46
C ILE A 437 13.13 -2.03 38.92
N PRO A 438 14.38 -2.14 39.38
CA PRO A 438 14.79 -1.73 40.72
C PRO A 438 14.45 -0.27 41.02
N GLU A 439 14.21 0.04 42.30
CA GLU A 439 13.96 1.42 42.74
C GLU A 439 15.12 2.36 42.35
N ASN A 440 14.78 3.62 42.04
CA ASN A 440 15.73 4.65 41.60
C ASN A 440 16.50 4.33 40.30
N THR A 441 16.06 3.35 39.52
CA THR A 441 16.57 3.08 38.17
C THR A 441 15.55 3.50 37.11
N ARG A 442 16.00 3.62 35.87
CA ARG A 442 15.14 3.88 34.70
C ARG A 442 15.36 2.82 33.64
N ALA A 443 14.34 2.64 32.80
CA ALA A 443 14.41 1.78 31.64
C ALA A 443 14.01 2.51 30.36
N ILE A 444 14.62 2.12 29.24
CA ILE A 444 14.13 2.51 27.92
C ILE A 444 13.15 1.46 27.41
N THR A 445 12.07 1.94 26.80
CA THR A 445 10.99 1.07 26.30
C THR A 445 11.31 0.54 24.89
N GLY A 446 11.03 -0.74 24.64
CA GLY A 446 11.05 -1.32 23.30
C GLY A 446 9.71 -1.20 22.57
N ILE A 447 9.69 -1.56 21.28
CA ILE A 447 8.45 -1.57 20.48
C ILE A 447 7.63 -2.85 20.74
N SER A 448 6.38 -2.90 20.24
CA SER A 448 5.39 -3.98 20.42
C SER A 448 4.70 -3.89 21.77
N CYS A 449 4.33 -5.01 22.40
CA CYS A 449 3.71 -5.03 23.72
C CYS A 449 4.56 -4.32 24.79
N ALA A 450 5.89 -4.28 24.63
CA ALA A 450 6.77 -3.53 25.53
C ALA A 450 6.46 -2.03 25.55
N TYR A 451 5.97 -1.46 24.44
CA TYR A 451 5.57 -0.05 24.34
C TYR A 451 4.47 0.32 25.34
N LEU A 452 3.58 -0.62 25.66
CA LEU A 452 2.47 -0.42 26.59
C LEU A 452 2.93 -0.08 28.01
N VAL A 453 4.18 -0.41 28.36
CA VAL A 453 4.76 -0.12 29.68
C VAL A 453 4.85 1.38 29.93
N GLN A 454 4.90 2.23 28.90
CA GLN A 454 4.89 3.69 29.06
C GLN A 454 3.61 4.22 29.71
N SER A 455 2.49 3.51 29.56
CA SER A 455 1.24 3.85 30.23
C SER A 455 1.13 3.26 31.64
N MET A 456 2.21 2.68 32.16
CA MET A 456 2.29 2.05 33.49
C MET A 456 3.30 2.79 34.38
N GLU A 457 3.01 2.92 35.67
CA GLU A 457 3.90 3.52 36.67
C GLU A 457 5.12 2.61 36.96
N ARG A 458 6.06 2.51 36.01
CA ARG A 458 7.21 1.57 36.05
C ARG A 458 8.56 2.20 35.66
N ASN A 459 8.71 3.53 35.74
CA ASN A 459 9.94 4.26 35.39
C ASN A 459 10.55 3.85 34.03
N ASN A 460 9.67 3.57 33.07
CA ASN A 460 10.02 3.32 31.69
C ASN A 460 9.79 4.59 30.89
N GLU A 461 10.80 5.02 30.14
CA GLU A 461 10.77 6.24 29.35
C GLU A 461 11.29 5.99 27.95
N GLY A 462 10.95 6.90 27.04
CA GLY A 462 11.43 6.88 25.67
C GLY A 462 11.12 5.58 24.91
N PHE A 463 11.53 5.56 23.65
CA PHE A 463 11.54 4.40 22.77
C PHE A 463 12.37 4.72 21.53
N THR A 464 12.71 3.70 20.77
CA THR A 464 13.43 3.82 19.48
C THR A 464 12.85 2.82 18.49
N GLN A 465 13.25 2.89 17.21
CA GLN A 465 12.83 1.95 16.17
C GLN A 465 13.24 0.50 16.47
N MET A 466 12.51 -0.45 15.86
CA MET A 466 12.68 -1.88 16.13
C MET A 466 14.06 -2.35 15.69
N GLY A 467 14.77 -3.01 16.61
CA GLY A 467 16.14 -3.48 16.42
C GLY A 467 17.21 -2.44 16.74
N SER A 468 16.84 -1.34 17.41
CA SER A 468 17.80 -0.33 17.91
C SER A 468 17.66 -0.10 19.41
N GLU A 469 16.79 -0.87 20.07
CA GLU A 469 16.63 -0.87 21.52
C GLU A 469 17.99 -1.00 22.23
N GLY A 470 18.32 -0.05 23.10
CA GLY A 470 19.58 0.02 23.83
C GLY A 470 20.66 0.87 23.15
N ALA A 471 20.63 1.00 21.82
CA ALA A 471 21.65 1.76 21.08
C ALA A 471 21.63 3.27 21.41
N SER A 472 20.48 3.83 21.76
CA SER A 472 20.38 5.22 22.22
C SER A 472 21.19 5.46 23.51
N TRP A 473 21.26 4.46 24.39
CA TRP A 473 22.05 4.55 25.62
C TRP A 473 23.56 4.57 25.33
N VAL A 474 24.03 3.87 24.30
CA VAL A 474 25.45 3.91 23.89
C VAL A 474 25.89 5.35 23.58
N GLY A 475 25.00 6.14 22.95
CA GLY A 475 25.24 7.56 22.71
C GLY A 475 25.08 8.44 23.95
N GLU A 476 24.11 8.13 24.81
CA GLU A 476 23.83 8.91 26.02
C GLU A 476 24.86 8.68 27.14
N SER A 477 25.36 7.45 27.30
CA SER A 477 26.16 7.02 28.45
C SER A 477 27.46 7.78 28.58
N VAL A 478 28.04 8.27 27.47
CA VAL A 478 29.29 9.05 27.48
C VAL A 478 29.08 10.48 28.00
N PHE A 479 27.83 10.93 28.12
CA PHE A 479 27.45 12.27 28.59
C PHE A 479 26.59 12.24 29.86
N SER A 480 26.37 11.05 30.45
CA SER A 480 25.51 10.86 31.61
C SER A 480 26.32 10.55 32.86
N ASN A 481 25.83 11.01 34.02
CA ASN A 481 26.32 10.56 35.33
C ASN A 481 25.65 9.24 35.77
N THR A 482 24.71 8.73 34.98
CA THR A 482 24.07 7.42 35.22
C THR A 482 24.98 6.31 34.71
N ASP A 483 25.36 5.37 35.58
CA ASP A 483 26.29 4.29 35.18
C ASP A 483 25.68 3.29 34.19
N HIS A 484 24.40 2.96 34.36
CA HIS A 484 23.68 2.03 33.51
C HIS A 484 22.16 2.27 33.53
N ILE A 485 21.47 1.71 32.55
CA ILE A 485 20.01 1.67 32.48
C ILE A 485 19.54 0.24 32.16
N PHE A 486 18.24 0.00 32.26
CA PHE A 486 17.61 -1.21 31.73
C PHE A 486 17.03 -0.96 30.34
N GLN A 487 17.09 -1.93 29.44
CA GLN A 487 16.40 -1.86 28.14
C GLN A 487 15.36 -2.97 28.07
N ASN A 488 14.08 -2.60 27.98
CA ASN A 488 13.03 -3.57 27.72
C ASN A 488 13.01 -3.88 26.21
N MET A 489 13.10 -5.16 25.86
CA MET A 489 13.11 -5.62 24.48
C MET A 489 12.23 -6.87 24.37
N GLY A 490 11.34 -6.89 23.38
CA GLY A 490 10.57 -8.08 23.05
C GLY A 490 11.43 -9.16 22.42
N ASP A 491 11.08 -10.43 22.62
CA ASP A 491 11.72 -11.59 21.98
C ASP A 491 11.72 -11.49 20.45
N GLY A 492 10.59 -11.05 19.86
CA GLY A 492 10.49 -10.82 18.42
C GLY A 492 11.45 -9.75 17.92
N THR A 493 11.59 -8.64 18.65
CA THR A 493 12.57 -7.59 18.34
C THR A 493 13.99 -8.10 18.46
N TYR A 494 14.28 -8.84 19.54
CA TYR A 494 15.60 -9.41 19.80
C TYR A 494 16.08 -10.29 18.63
N ILE A 495 15.20 -11.17 18.13
CA ILE A 495 15.50 -12.02 16.97
C ILE A 495 15.53 -11.19 15.67
N HIS A 496 14.58 -10.27 15.47
CA HIS A 496 14.45 -9.49 14.23
C HIS A 496 15.72 -8.73 13.90
N SER A 497 16.31 -8.04 14.88
CA SER A 497 17.54 -7.25 14.73
C SER A 497 18.23 -6.84 16.04
N GLY A 498 17.60 -7.02 17.20
CA GLY A 498 18.18 -6.63 18.48
C GLY A 498 19.43 -7.42 18.91
N ILE A 499 19.72 -8.55 18.26
CA ILE A 499 21.00 -9.26 18.44
C ILE A 499 22.18 -8.56 17.76
N LEU A 500 21.90 -7.65 16.81
CA LEU A 500 22.92 -6.88 16.07
C LEU A 500 23.22 -5.51 16.71
N SER A 501 22.32 -5.03 17.57
CA SER A 501 22.49 -3.82 18.38
C SER A 501 23.31 -4.11 19.62
#